data_AF-A0A3D3H145-F1
#
_entry.id   AF-A0A3D3H145-F1
#
_cell.length_a   1.000
_cell.length_b   1.000
_cell.length_c   1.000
_cell.angle_alpha   90.00
_cell.angle_beta   90.00
_cell.angle_gamma   90.00
#
_symmetry.space_group_name_H-M   'P 1'
#
loop_
_entity.id
_entity.type
_entity.pdbx_description
1 polymer ?
#
loop_
_entity_poly.entity_id
_entity_poly.type
_entity_poly.pdbx_seq_one_letter_code
_entity_poly.pdbx_strand_id
1 'polypeptide(L)' 'MPYSPNLDPIEPLWKEMNEHVRNNKYVATAKEFRDKIDAFFSETLPTIGDILATRINDNFQVLKSIS' A
#
# COMPACT_ATOMS: atom_id res chain seq x y z
N MET A 1 -4.22 20.51 -12.02
CA MET A 1 -3.24 19.42 -12.26
C MET A 1 -3.99 18.11 -12.07
N PRO A 2 -4.00 17.17 -13.02
CA PRO A 2 -4.65 15.88 -12.81
C PRO A 2 -3.84 15.10 -11.77
N TYR A 3 -4.52 14.58 -10.76
CA TYR A 3 -3.91 13.74 -9.73
C TYR A 3 -3.43 12.43 -10.37
N SER A 4 -2.17 12.07 -10.13
CA SER A 4 -1.54 10.90 -10.73
C SER A 4 -1.16 9.91 -9.63
N PRO A 5 -2.03 8.93 -9.32
CA PRO A 5 -1.89 8.02 -8.17
C PRO A 5 -0.55 7.26 -8.11
N ASN A 6 0.06 6.98 -9.26
CA ASN A 6 1.35 6.29 -9.35
C ASN A 6 2.57 7.15 -8.99
N LEU A 7 2.38 8.45 -8.71
CA LEU A 7 3.42 9.41 -8.34
C LEU A 7 3.46 9.70 -6.83
N ASP A 8 2.45 9.26 -6.06
CA ASP A 8 2.40 9.48 -4.61
C ASP A 8 2.78 8.18 -3.88
N PRO A 9 3.90 8.14 -3.13
CA PRO A 9 4.35 6.95 -2.41
C PRO A 9 3.35 6.47 -1.34
N ILE A 10 2.38 7.30 -0.95
CA ILE A 10 1.31 6.89 -0.03
C ILE A 10 0.35 5.87 -0.66
N GLU A 11 0.19 5.87 -1.98
CA GLU A 11 -0.77 5.01 -2.67
C GLU A 11 -0.36 3.54 -2.72
N PRO A 12 0.89 3.20 -3.09
CA PRO A 12 1.39 1.83 -2.97
C PRO A 12 1.30 1.30 -1.53
N LEU A 13 1.61 2.15 -0.54
CA LEU A 13 1.49 1.78 0.87
C LEU A 13 0.03 1.49 1.25
N TRP A 14 -0.90 2.35 0.83
CA TRP A 14 -2.33 2.15 1.06
C TRP A 14 -2.84 0.87 0.40
N LYS A 15 -2.37 0.55 -0.81
CA LYS A 15 -2.71 -0.69 -1.50
C LYS A 15 -2.22 -1.92 -0.74
N GLU A 16 -0.97 -1.94 -0.31
CA GLU A 16 -0.39 -3.06 0.45
C GLU A 16 -1.11 -3.26 1.79
N MET A 17 -1.45 -2.17 2.48
CA MET A 17 -2.24 -2.21 3.71
C MET A 17 -3.62 -2.84 3.46
N ASN A 18 -4.32 -2.45 2.39
CA ASN A 18 -5.63 -3.02 2.06
C ASN A 18 -5.54 -4.53 1.74
N GLU A 19 -4.48 -4.97 1.06
CA GLU A 19 -4.23 -6.38 0.79
C GLU A 19 -4.06 -7.20 2.07
N HIS A 20 -3.42 -6.65 3.10
CA HIS A 20 -3.19 -7.36 4.38
C HIS A 20 -4.36 -7.28 5.37
N VAL A 21 -5.00 -6.10 5.45
CA VAL A 21 -6.00 -5.78 6.47
C VAL A 21 -7.42 -6.09 6.00
N ARG A 22 -7.74 -5.87 4.71
CA ARG A 22 -9.12 -5.93 4.21
C ARG A 22 -9.42 -7.09 3.28
N ASN A 23 -8.49 -7.52 2.42
CA ASN A 23 -8.80 -8.60 1.48
C ASN A 23 -9.19 -9.89 2.22
N ASN A 24 -10.36 -10.43 1.87
CA ASN A 24 -10.94 -11.67 2.44
C ASN A 24 -11.15 -11.70 3.97
N LYS A 25 -11.16 -10.55 4.65
CA LYS A 25 -11.40 -10.49 6.10
C LYS A 25 -12.60 -9.60 6.41
N TYR A 26 -13.66 -10.20 6.95
CA TYR A 26 -14.72 -9.42 7.57
C TYR A 26 -14.20 -8.83 8.88
N VAL A 27 -14.49 -7.54 9.09
CA VAL A 27 -14.13 -6.83 10.32
C VAL A 27 -15.43 -6.35 10.93
N ALA A 28 -15.79 -6.90 12.10
CA ALA A 28 -17.14 -6.76 12.65
C ALA A 28 -17.34 -5.41 13.34
N THR A 29 -16.25 -4.76 13.78
CA THR A 29 -16.32 -3.51 14.55
C THR A 29 -15.24 -2.51 14.13
N ALA A 30 -15.51 -1.23 14.34
CA ALA A 30 -14.54 -0.17 14.12
C ALA A 30 -13.27 -0.33 14.99
N LYS A 31 -13.42 -0.88 16.21
CA LYS A 31 -12.29 -1.17 17.10
C LYS A 31 -11.38 -2.23 16.49
N GLU A 32 -11.95 -3.35 16.06
CA GLU A 32 -11.20 -4.43 15.42
C GLU A 32 -10.50 -3.95 14.14
N PHE A 33 -11.14 -3.03 13.39
CA PHE A 33 -10.53 -2.42 12.22
C PHE A 33 -9.30 -1.57 12.59
N ARG A 34 -9.42 -0.76 13.63
CA ARG A 34 -8.30 0.04 14.14
C ARG A 34 -7.16 -0.85 14.64
N ASP A 35 -7.46 -1.85 15.45
CA ASP A 35 -6.46 -2.78 15.99
C ASP A 35 -5.70 -3.50 14.86
N LYS A 36 -6.40 -3.89 13.79
CA LYS A 36 -5.77 -4.48 12.59
C LYS A 36 -4.89 -3.51 11.81
N ILE A 37 -5.27 -2.23 11.73
CA ILE A 37 -4.43 -1.18 11.13
C ILE A 37 -3.18 -0.96 11.98
N ASP A 38 -3.34 -0.82 13.30
CA ASP A 38 -2.22 -0.59 14.22
C ASP A 38 -1.23 -1.76 14.20
N ALA A 39 -1.73 -3.00 14.15
CA ALA A 39 -0.91 -4.20 13.98
C ALA A 39 -0.18 -4.22 12.63
N PHE A 40 -0.83 -3.79 11.54
CA PHE A 40 -0.16 -3.67 10.25
C PHE A 40 1.05 -2.72 10.31
N PHE A 41 0.90 -1.54 10.91
CA PHE A 41 1.99 -0.57 10.98
C PHE A 41 3.10 -0.96 11.95
N SER A 42 2.78 -1.67 13.03
CA SER A 42 3.76 -2.02 14.07
C SER A 42 4.48 -3.34 13.84
N GLU A 43 3.83 -4.33 13.21
CA GLU A 43 4.36 -5.70 13.10
C GLU A 43 4.62 -6.08 11.63
N THR A 44 3.64 -5.86 10.75
CA THR A 44 3.71 -6.28 9.34
C THR A 44 4.60 -5.35 8.53
N LEU A 45 4.43 -4.04 8.66
CA LEU A 45 5.15 -3.06 7.85
C LEU A 45 6.68 -3.16 8.02
N PRO A 46 7.24 -3.32 9.24
CA PRO A 46 8.68 -3.53 9.41
C PRO A 46 9.18 -4.85 8.81
N THR A 47 8.35 -5.91 8.80
CA THR A 47 8.74 -7.23 8.28
C THR A 47 8.69 -7.30 6.75
N ILE A 48 7.82 -6.52 6.10
CA ILE A 48 7.76 -6.40 4.64
C ILE A 48 8.49 -5.15 4.12
N GLY A 49 9.16 -4.39 5.00
CA GLY A 49 9.79 -3.11 4.67
C GLY A 49 10.81 -3.21 3.53
N ASP A 50 11.64 -4.25 3.55
CA ASP A 50 12.63 -4.49 2.49
C ASP A 50 11.98 -4.83 1.14
N ILE A 51 10.84 -5.55 1.17
CA ILE A 51 10.04 -5.88 -0.03
C ILE A 51 9.36 -4.61 -0.56
N LEU A 52 8.82 -3.79 0.34
CA LEU A 52 8.21 -2.51 0.00
C LEU A 52 9.23 -1.53 -0.56
N ALA A 53 10.46 -1.49 -0.07
CA ALA A 53 11.50 -0.64 -0.64
C ALA A 53 11.79 -0.96 -2.13
N THR A 54 11.56 -2.19 -2.56
CA THR A 54 11.67 -2.58 -3.97
C THR A 54 10.41 -2.33 -4.80
N ARG A 55 9.22 -2.33 -4.17
CA ARG A 55 7.91 -2.04 -4.82
C ARG A 55 7.57 -0.55 -4.88
N ILE A 56 7.89 0.19 -3.84
CA ILE A 56 7.85 1.66 -3.74
C ILE A 56 9.16 2.21 -4.31
N ASN A 57 9.57 1.69 -5.46
CA ASN A 57 10.63 2.28 -6.28
C ASN A 57 9.91 3.16 -7.31
N ASP A 58 10.37 4.39 -7.46
CA ASP A 58 10.03 5.38 -8.51
C ASP A 58 10.32 4.89 -9.95
N ASN A 59 10.08 3.62 -10.25
CA ASN A 59 10.16 3.04 -11.59
C ASN A 59 8.95 3.51 -12.41
N PHE A 60 8.94 4.80 -12.74
CA PHE A 60 8.07 5.36 -13.76
C PHE A 60 8.35 4.64 -15.07
N GLN A 61 7.41 3.82 -15.53
CA GLN A 61 7.45 3.34 -16.89
C GLN A 61 7.20 4.52 -17.81
N VAL A 62 8.27 5.01 -18.45
CA VAL A 62 8.15 5.94 -19.58
C VAL A 62 7.44 5.18 -20.70
N LEU A 63 6.16 5.43 -20.88
CA LEU A 63 5.42 4.94 -22.04
C LEU A 63 6.10 5.51 -23.28
N LYS A 64 6.80 4.66 -24.04
CA LYS A 64 7.33 5.09 -25.35
C LYS A 64 6.15 5.43 -26.24
N SER A 65 6.14 6.65 -26.76
CA SER A 65 5.24 7.02 -27.86
C SER A 65 5.46 6.05 -29.01
N ILE A 66 4.38 5.40 -29.44
CA ILE A 66 4.38 4.63 -30.68
C ILE A 66 4.51 5.67 -31.81
N SER A 67 5.57 5.56 -32.61
CA SER A 67 5.78 6.37 -33.80
C SER A 67 4.95 5.88 -34.97
#